data_AF-A0A376VCU9-F1
#
_entry.id   AF-A0A376VCU9-F1
#
_cell.length_a   1.000
_cell.length_b   1.000
_cell.length_c   1.000
_cell.angle_alpha   90.00
_cell.angle_beta   90.00
_cell.angle_gamma   90.00
#
_symmetry.space_group_name_H-M   'P 1'
#
loop_
_entity.id
_entity.type
_entity.pdbx_description
1 polymer ?
#
loop_
_entity_poly.entity_id
_entity_poly.type
_entity_poly.pdbx_seq_one_letter_code
_entity_poly.pdbx_strand_id
1 'polypeptide(L)'
;MVRSGTVLLVLSDRNIAKDRLPVPAPMAVGAIQTRLVDQSLRCDANIIVETASARDPHHFAVLLGFGATAIYPYLAYETLGRLVDTHAIAKDYRTVMLNYRNGINKGLYKIMSKMGISTIASYRCSKLFEAVGLHDDVVGLCFQGAVSRIGGASFEDFQQDLLNLSKRAWLARKPISQGGLLKYVHGGEYHAYNPDVVRTLQQAVQSGEYSGLSGIREAG
;
A
#
# COMPACT_ATOMS: atom_id res chain seq x y z
N MET A 1 24.52 -11.07 -10.21
CA MET A 1 24.66 -10.25 -8.99
C MET A 1 24.88 -11.11 -7.76
N VAL A 2 23.89 -11.85 -7.24
CA VAL A 2 24.14 -12.68 -6.03
C VAL A 2 25.19 -13.77 -6.28
N ARG A 3 25.11 -14.47 -7.43
CA ARG A 3 26.15 -15.44 -7.85
C ARG A 3 27.55 -14.84 -7.99
N SER A 4 27.67 -13.52 -8.13
CA SER A 4 28.94 -12.79 -8.19
C SER A 4 29.32 -12.16 -6.83
N GLY A 5 28.75 -12.64 -5.73
CA GLY A 5 29.08 -12.22 -4.36
C GLY A 5 28.29 -11.02 -3.82
N THR A 6 27.23 -10.55 -4.51
CA THR A 6 26.41 -9.44 -4.00
C THR A 6 25.53 -9.90 -2.83
N VAL A 7 25.78 -9.34 -1.64
CA VAL A 7 25.07 -9.67 -0.39
C VAL A 7 23.87 -8.74 -0.08
N LEU A 8 23.81 -7.57 -0.69
CA LEU A 8 22.73 -6.59 -0.50
C LEU A 8 22.13 -6.23 -1.87
N LEU A 9 20.85 -6.51 -2.03
CA LEU A 9 20.06 -6.12 -3.19
C LEU A 9 19.18 -4.94 -2.81
N VAL A 10 19.44 -3.77 -3.39
CA VAL A 10 18.62 -2.58 -3.16
C VAL A 10 17.64 -2.43 -4.32
N LEU A 11 16.35 -2.54 -4.00
CA LEU A 11 15.25 -2.29 -4.93
C LEU A 11 14.79 -0.86 -4.71
N SER A 12 15.02 0.01 -5.69
CA SER A 12 14.71 1.44 -5.57
C SER A 12 13.76 1.89 -6.68
N ASP A 13 12.69 2.58 -6.28
CA ASP A 13 11.81 3.31 -7.21
C ASP A 13 12.17 4.79 -7.34
N ARG A 14 13.29 5.26 -6.76
CA ARG A 14 13.68 6.69 -6.70
C ARG A 14 13.84 7.35 -8.06
N ASN A 15 14.27 6.60 -9.08
CA ASN A 15 14.52 7.14 -10.43
C ASN A 15 13.24 7.21 -11.27
N ILE A 16 12.23 7.91 -10.75
CA ILE A 16 10.96 8.18 -11.46
C ILE A 16 11.22 9.17 -12.61
N ALA A 17 10.70 8.87 -13.80
CA ALA A 17 10.81 9.70 -14.98
C ALA A 17 9.50 9.68 -15.80
N LYS A 18 9.32 10.62 -16.74
CA LYS A 18 8.08 10.76 -17.52
C LYS A 18 7.76 9.54 -18.38
N ASP A 19 8.80 8.90 -18.88
CA ASP A 19 8.80 7.74 -19.76
C ASP A 19 9.01 6.42 -19.00
N ARG A 20 9.02 6.45 -17.66
CA ARG A 20 9.28 5.28 -16.82
C ARG A 20 8.22 5.11 -15.75
N LEU A 21 7.59 3.93 -15.73
CA LEU A 21 6.64 3.55 -14.69
C LEU A 21 7.38 2.81 -13.57
N PRO A 22 7.13 3.16 -12.29
CA PRO A 22 7.69 2.40 -11.18
C PRO A 22 6.98 1.05 -11.07
N VAL A 23 7.74 -0.03 -10.89
CA VAL A 23 7.17 -1.34 -10.56
C VAL A 23 6.67 -1.27 -9.11
N PRO A 24 5.43 -1.73 -8.82
CA PRO A 24 4.94 -1.78 -7.45
C PRO A 24 5.90 -2.56 -6.53
N ALA A 25 6.35 -1.93 -5.45
CA ALA A 25 7.40 -2.49 -4.59
C ALA A 25 7.06 -3.90 -4.04
N PRO A 26 5.82 -4.20 -3.60
CA PRO A 26 5.46 -5.55 -3.18
C PRO A 26 5.62 -6.61 -4.28
N MET A 27 5.27 -6.26 -5.52
CA MET A 27 5.39 -7.18 -6.66
C MET A 27 6.85 -7.49 -6.98
N ALA A 28 7.70 -6.47 -6.99
CA ALA A 28 9.14 -6.61 -7.23
C ALA A 28 9.80 -7.46 -6.12
N VAL A 29 9.49 -7.17 -4.86
CA VAL A 29 10.04 -7.91 -3.71
C VAL A 29 9.66 -9.38 -3.78
N GLY A 30 8.38 -9.69 -3.95
CA GLY A 30 7.93 -11.07 -3.92
C GLY A 30 8.43 -11.89 -5.11
N ALA A 31 8.47 -11.32 -6.32
CA ALA A 31 9.05 -12.00 -7.49
C ALA A 31 10.55 -12.30 -7.31
N ILE A 32 11.32 -11.33 -6.80
CA ILE A 32 12.76 -11.49 -6.54
C ILE A 32 12.99 -12.47 -5.38
N GLN A 33 12.20 -12.38 -4.33
CA GLN A 33 12.22 -13.31 -3.19
C GLN A 33 12.06 -14.76 -3.69
N THR A 34 11.00 -15.03 -4.44
CA THR A 34 10.72 -16.36 -5.00
C THR A 34 11.89 -16.84 -5.86
N ARG A 35 12.36 -16.00 -6.79
CA ARG A 35 13.48 -16.36 -7.66
C ARG A 35 14.76 -16.69 -6.89
N LEU A 36 15.06 -15.96 -5.81
CA LEU A 36 16.22 -16.24 -4.97
C LEU A 36 16.06 -17.54 -4.19
N VAL A 37 14.85 -17.87 -3.74
CA VAL A 37 14.55 -19.16 -3.08
C VAL A 37 14.72 -20.32 -4.05
N ASP A 38 14.14 -20.22 -5.25
CA ASP A 38 14.22 -21.26 -6.29
C ASP A 38 15.65 -21.54 -6.76
N GLN A 39 16.54 -20.56 -6.61
CA GLN A 39 17.95 -20.68 -6.96
C GLN A 39 18.85 -21.00 -5.76
N SER A 40 18.26 -21.19 -4.57
CA SER A 40 18.97 -21.39 -3.30
C SER A 40 19.92 -20.24 -2.91
N LEU A 41 19.65 -19.03 -3.39
CA LEU A 41 20.47 -17.82 -3.18
C LEU A 41 19.90 -16.88 -2.10
N ARG A 42 18.72 -17.19 -1.53
CA ARG A 42 18.06 -16.27 -0.58
C ARG A 42 18.82 -16.09 0.74
N CYS A 43 19.57 -17.10 1.18
CA CYS A 43 20.40 -17.01 2.38
C CYS A 43 21.63 -16.12 2.17
N ASP A 44 22.08 -15.98 0.93
CA ASP A 44 23.30 -15.24 0.57
C ASP A 44 23.06 -13.75 0.34
N ALA A 45 21.80 -13.31 0.27
CA ALA A 45 21.44 -11.94 -0.03
C ALA A 45 20.29 -11.40 0.81
N ASN A 46 20.37 -10.11 1.15
CA ASN A 46 19.28 -9.35 1.76
C ASN A 46 18.63 -8.42 0.75
N ILE A 47 17.30 -8.29 0.84
CA ILE A 47 16.52 -7.40 -0.02
C ILE A 47 16.21 -6.13 0.78
N ILE A 48 16.74 -5.00 0.34
CA ILE A 48 16.45 -3.68 0.89
C ILE A 48 15.54 -2.95 -0.09
N VAL A 49 14.44 -2.40 0.41
CA VAL A 49 13.45 -1.69 -0.42
C VAL A 49 13.52 -0.21 -0.14
N GLU A 50 13.96 0.57 -1.11
CA GLU A 50 13.84 2.03 -1.10
C GLU A 50 12.62 2.42 -1.94
N THR A 51 11.55 2.93 -1.32
CA THR A 51 10.29 3.18 -2.04
C THR A 51 9.57 4.45 -1.61
N ALA A 52 8.93 5.11 -2.58
CA ALA A 52 8.01 6.22 -2.35
C ALA A 52 6.62 5.78 -1.86
N SER A 53 6.25 4.52 -2.10
CA SER A 53 4.88 4.01 -1.90
C SER A 53 4.57 3.56 -0.47
N ALA A 54 5.58 3.16 0.31
CA ALA A 54 5.40 2.71 1.69
C ALA A 54 5.22 3.91 2.62
N ARG A 55 4.10 3.96 3.36
CA ARG A 55 3.79 5.08 4.27
C ARG A 55 3.04 4.69 5.54
N ASP A 56 2.26 3.61 5.53
CA ASP A 56 1.50 3.13 6.68
C ASP A 56 1.96 1.72 7.11
N PRO A 57 1.60 1.25 8.32
CA PRO A 57 2.08 -0.04 8.81
C PRO A 57 1.73 -1.24 7.94
N HIS A 58 0.61 -1.20 7.20
CA HIS A 58 0.21 -2.30 6.33
C HIS A 58 1.17 -2.43 5.14
N HIS A 59 1.58 -1.31 4.53
CA HIS A 59 2.57 -1.33 3.44
C HIS A 59 3.89 -1.98 3.88
N PHE A 60 4.36 -1.69 5.10
CA PHE A 60 5.56 -2.33 5.64
C PHE A 60 5.34 -3.82 5.92
N ALA A 61 4.19 -4.17 6.49
CA ALA A 61 3.86 -5.55 6.78
C ALA A 61 3.85 -6.42 5.52
N VAL A 62 3.26 -5.94 4.43
CA VAL A 62 3.26 -6.64 3.13
C VAL A 62 4.69 -6.84 2.62
N LEU A 63 5.49 -5.77 2.57
CA LEU A 63 6.88 -5.86 2.09
C LEU A 63 7.72 -6.84 2.91
N LEU A 64 7.63 -6.79 4.24
CA LEU A 64 8.31 -7.72 5.14
C LEU A 64 7.80 -9.15 4.95
N GLY A 65 6.48 -9.34 4.91
CA GLY A 65 5.84 -10.64 4.74
C GLY A 65 6.18 -11.34 3.43
N PHE A 66 6.47 -10.59 2.37
CA PHE A 66 6.93 -11.11 1.08
C PHE A 66 8.47 -11.12 0.91
N GLY A 67 9.24 -10.74 1.92
CA GLY A 67 10.67 -11.06 2.00
C GLY A 67 11.65 -9.89 2.03
N ALA A 68 11.18 -8.66 2.10
CA ALA A 68 12.05 -7.51 2.38
C ALA A 68 12.76 -7.69 3.73
N THR A 69 14.06 -7.39 3.76
CA THR A 69 14.86 -7.36 5.00
C THR A 69 14.76 -6.00 5.68
N ALA A 70 14.81 -4.92 4.90
CA ALA A 70 14.72 -3.54 5.39
C ALA A 70 13.96 -2.67 4.39
N ILE A 71 13.31 -1.63 4.90
CA ILE A 71 12.48 -0.73 4.10
C ILE A 71 12.86 0.70 4.44
N TYR A 72 13.23 1.46 3.41
CA TYR A 72 13.50 2.89 3.47
C TYR A 72 12.40 3.66 2.71
N PRO A 73 11.39 4.20 3.43
CA PRO A 73 10.26 4.91 2.85
C PRO A 73 10.62 6.37 2.52
N TYR A 74 11.50 6.62 1.55
CA TYR A 74 12.10 7.95 1.38
C TYR A 74 11.08 9.07 1.21
N LEU A 75 10.03 8.87 0.40
CA LEU A 75 9.04 9.92 0.13
C LEU A 75 8.20 10.25 1.37
N ALA A 76 7.97 9.28 2.26
CA ALA A 76 7.29 9.54 3.53
C ALA A 76 8.14 10.47 4.42
N TYR A 77 9.45 10.22 4.50
CA TYR A 77 10.37 11.08 5.24
C TYR A 77 10.52 12.47 4.60
N GLU A 78 10.64 12.55 3.27
CA GLU A 78 10.69 13.82 2.54
C GLU A 78 9.39 14.63 2.73
N THR A 79 8.23 13.96 2.71
CA THR A 79 6.93 14.60 2.98
C THR A 79 6.86 15.15 4.40
N LEU A 80 7.30 14.38 5.40
CA LEU A 80 7.37 14.84 6.79
C LEU A 80 8.32 16.03 6.97
N GLY A 81 9.47 16.00 6.30
CA GLY A 81 10.42 17.11 6.31
C GLY A 81 9.80 18.38 5.74
N ARG A 82 9.09 18.25 4.62
CA ARG A 82 8.35 19.36 4.02
C ARG A 82 7.29 19.94 4.95
N LEU A 83 6.56 19.10 5.69
CA LEU A 83 5.55 19.54 6.66
C LEU A 83 6.17 20.29 7.86
N VAL A 84 7.39 19.93 8.25
CA VAL A 84 8.15 20.68 9.26
C VAL A 84 8.60 22.03 8.69
N ASP A 85 9.13 22.08 7.47
CA ASP A 85 9.54 23.33 6.81
C ASP A 85 8.39 24.33 6.67
N THR A 86 7.21 23.85 6.29
CA THR A 86 6.02 24.70 6.16
C THR A 86 5.34 25.00 7.50
N HIS A 87 5.94 24.58 8.62
CA HIS A 87 5.41 24.76 9.98
C HIS A 87 4.01 24.15 10.19
N ALA A 88 3.62 23.20 9.34
CA ALA A 88 2.38 22.43 9.51
C ALA A 88 2.50 21.47 10.70
N ILE A 89 3.72 21.06 11.05
CA ILE A 89 4.05 20.33 12.27
C ILE A 89 5.03 21.17 13.08
N ALA A 90 4.59 21.68 14.23
CA ALA A 90 5.40 22.49 15.13
C ALA A 90 6.33 21.62 16.02
N LYS A 91 7.21 20.83 15.39
CA LYS A 91 8.23 19.99 16.05
C LYS A 91 9.49 19.94 15.20
N ASP A 92 10.64 19.67 15.81
CA ASP A 92 11.88 19.50 15.07
C ASP A 92 11.87 18.22 14.21
N TYR A 93 12.71 18.24 13.16
CA TYR A 93 12.89 17.14 12.23
C TYR A 93 13.10 15.79 12.91
N ARG A 94 14.05 15.71 13.85
CA ARG A 94 14.43 14.45 14.50
C ARG A 94 13.24 13.86 15.26
N THR A 95 12.52 14.69 16.02
CA THR A 95 11.33 14.27 16.75
C THR A 95 10.24 13.75 15.81
N VAL A 96 9.99 14.44 14.69
CA VAL A 96 8.97 14.00 13.71
C VAL A 96 9.34 12.66 13.08
N MET A 97 10.58 12.49 12.63
CA MET A 97 11.03 11.23 12.01
C MET A 97 11.00 10.06 13.00
N LEU A 98 11.41 10.28 14.25
CA LEU A 98 11.35 9.27 15.31
C LEU A 98 9.90 8.89 15.65
N ASN A 99 9.00 9.87 15.73
CA ASN A 99 7.58 9.62 16.00
C ASN A 99 6.93 8.80 14.89
N TYR A 100 7.22 9.13 13.63
CA TYR A 100 6.75 8.35 12.48
C TYR A 100 7.23 6.89 12.57
N ARG A 101 8.53 6.68 12.74
CA ARG A 101 9.12 5.33 12.89
C ARG A 101 8.49 4.56 14.06
N ASN A 102 8.30 5.21 15.20
CA ASN A 102 7.65 4.59 16.36
C ASN A 102 6.18 4.24 16.08
N GLY A 103 5.46 5.07 15.32
CA GLY A 103 4.11 4.78 14.85
C GLY A 103 4.05 3.55 13.95
N ILE A 104 4.97 3.45 12.98
CA ILE A 104 5.11 2.27 12.12
C ILE A 104 5.42 1.02 12.94
N ASN A 105 6.38 1.08 13.87
CA ASN A 105 6.73 -0.05 14.73
C ASN A 105 5.54 -0.54 15.57
N LYS A 106 4.78 0.37 16.20
CA LYS A 106 3.57 0.01 16.95
C LYS A 106 2.52 -0.64 16.05
N GLY A 107 2.34 -0.12 14.83
CA GLY A 107 1.43 -0.71 13.85
C GLY A 107 1.86 -2.12 13.42
N LEU A 108 3.15 -2.33 13.17
CA LEU A 108 3.71 -3.64 12.85
C LEU A 108 3.52 -4.64 13.99
N TYR A 109 3.82 -4.25 15.23
CA TYR A 109 3.57 -5.11 16.40
C TYR A 109 2.10 -5.50 16.51
N LYS A 110 1.18 -4.56 16.27
CA LYS A 110 -0.25 -4.83 16.25
C LYS A 110 -0.66 -5.80 15.13
N ILE A 111 -0.04 -5.73 13.95
CA ILE A 111 -0.32 -6.66 12.85
C ILE A 111 0.20 -8.06 13.21
N MET A 112 1.45 -8.17 13.66
CA MET A 112 2.08 -9.44 14.02
C MET A 112 1.36 -10.13 15.19
N SER A 113 0.93 -9.36 16.19
CA SER A 113 0.24 -9.90 17.36
C SER A 113 -1.13 -10.50 17.04
N LYS A 114 -1.79 -10.08 15.95
CA LYS A 114 -3.06 -10.72 15.49
C LYS A 114 -2.87 -12.18 15.10
N MET A 115 -1.66 -12.54 14.66
CA MET A 115 -1.30 -13.91 14.26
C MET A 115 -0.48 -14.63 15.34
N GLY A 116 -0.30 -14.03 16.52
CA GLY A 116 0.52 -14.59 17.60
C GLY A 116 2.02 -14.60 17.34
N ILE A 117 2.52 -13.78 16.39
CA ILE A 117 3.95 -13.73 16.05
C ILE A 117 4.65 -12.66 16.88
N SER A 118 5.70 -13.06 17.60
CA SER A 118 6.44 -12.20 18.52
C SER A 118 7.73 -11.61 17.94
N THR A 119 8.26 -12.13 16.82
CA THR A 119 9.52 -11.65 16.23
C THR A 119 9.38 -11.33 14.74
N ILE A 120 10.07 -10.27 14.31
CA ILE A 120 10.04 -9.87 12.89
C ILE A 120 10.75 -10.89 11.99
N ALA A 121 11.74 -11.60 12.53
CA ALA A 121 12.44 -12.66 11.82
C ALA A 121 11.49 -13.79 11.40
N SER A 122 10.57 -14.19 12.29
CA SER A 122 9.52 -15.18 11.99
C SER A 122 8.41 -14.62 11.09
N TYR A 123 8.14 -13.32 11.16
CA TYR A 123 7.13 -12.68 10.31
C TYR A 123 7.59 -12.51 8.85
N ARG A 124 8.88 -12.27 8.65
CA ARG A 124 9.45 -12.10 7.31
C ARG A 124 9.29 -13.39 6.50
N CYS A 125 8.89 -13.27 5.24
CA CYS A 125 8.57 -14.40 4.36
C CYS A 125 7.40 -15.28 4.83
N SER A 126 6.62 -14.88 5.83
CA SER A 126 5.49 -15.67 6.34
C SER A 126 4.31 -15.73 5.38
N LYS A 127 4.20 -14.75 4.45
CA LYS A 127 3.13 -14.65 3.45
C LYS A 127 1.72 -14.74 4.05
N LEU A 128 1.54 -14.23 5.28
CA LEU A 128 0.27 -14.24 6.02
C LEU A 128 -0.69 -13.16 5.52
N PHE A 129 -1.02 -13.25 4.23
CA PHE A 129 -1.93 -12.36 3.52
C PHE A 129 -2.82 -13.17 2.58
N GLU A 130 -4.03 -12.66 2.35
CA GLU A 130 -4.92 -13.14 1.31
C GLU A 130 -4.95 -12.09 0.20
N ALA A 131 -4.62 -12.52 -1.03
CA ALA A 131 -4.78 -11.73 -2.23
C ALA A 131 -6.24 -11.82 -2.68
N VAL A 132 -6.87 -10.66 -2.86
CA VAL A 132 -8.25 -10.58 -3.34
C VAL A 132 -8.28 -9.67 -4.55
N GLY A 133 -8.84 -10.15 -5.65
CA GLY A 133 -8.96 -9.38 -6.90
C GLY A 133 -7.67 -9.29 -7.70
N LEU A 134 -6.72 -10.21 -7.51
CA LEU A 134 -5.50 -10.31 -8.32
C LEU A 134 -5.59 -11.52 -9.24
N HIS A 135 -5.23 -11.35 -10.51
CA HIS A 135 -5.14 -12.47 -11.45
C HIS A 135 -4.11 -13.51 -11.00
N ASP A 136 -4.35 -14.77 -11.35
CA ASP A 136 -3.49 -15.89 -10.92
C ASP A 136 -2.05 -15.75 -11.41
N ASP A 137 -1.83 -15.15 -12.58
CA ASP A 137 -0.48 -14.88 -13.09
C ASP A 137 0.28 -13.88 -12.20
N VAL A 138 -0.41 -12.86 -11.68
CA VAL A 138 0.18 -11.87 -10.78
C VAL A 138 0.50 -12.54 -9.45
N VAL A 139 -0.44 -13.32 -8.91
CA VAL A 139 -0.23 -14.06 -7.65
C VAL A 139 0.89 -15.07 -7.80
N GLY A 140 0.93 -15.83 -8.89
CA GLY A 140 1.92 -16.86 -9.17
C GLY A 140 3.33 -16.30 -9.31
N LEU A 141 3.49 -15.16 -10.00
CA LEU A 141 4.81 -14.54 -10.20
C LEU A 141 5.27 -13.72 -8.98
N CYS A 142 4.38 -12.89 -8.42
CA CYS A 142 4.76 -11.87 -7.45
C CYS A 142 4.42 -12.22 -6.01
N PHE A 143 3.42 -13.08 -5.77
CA PHE A 143 2.90 -13.35 -4.42
C PHE A 143 2.77 -14.86 -4.16
N GLN A 144 3.67 -15.65 -4.74
CA GLN A 144 3.58 -17.11 -4.72
C GLN A 144 3.43 -17.65 -3.30
N GLY A 145 2.38 -18.43 -3.05
CA GLY A 145 2.06 -19.00 -1.75
C GLY A 145 1.11 -18.16 -0.89
N ALA A 146 0.70 -16.97 -1.34
CA ALA A 146 -0.44 -16.27 -0.78
C ALA A 146 -1.74 -16.96 -1.21
N VAL A 147 -2.75 -16.96 -0.34
CA VAL A 147 -4.09 -17.47 -0.69
C VAL A 147 -4.73 -16.46 -1.63
N SER A 148 -5.28 -16.93 -2.76
CA SER A 148 -6.10 -16.14 -3.67
C SER A 148 -7.33 -16.95 -4.06
N ARG A 149 -8.52 -16.47 -3.69
CA ARG A 149 -9.80 -17.15 -3.96
C ARG A 149 -10.61 -16.50 -5.06
N ILE A 150 -10.37 -15.21 -5.27
CA ILE A 150 -11.10 -14.38 -6.21
C ILE A 150 -10.05 -13.72 -7.11
N GLY A 151 -10.02 -14.15 -8.37
CA GLY A 151 -9.20 -13.54 -9.40
C GLY A 151 -9.62 -12.10 -9.71
N GLY A 152 -8.82 -11.41 -10.51
CA GLY A 152 -9.13 -10.03 -10.90
C GLY A 152 -8.07 -9.42 -11.78
N ALA A 153 -7.50 -8.30 -11.34
CA ALA A 153 -6.64 -7.46 -12.13
C ALA A 153 -5.37 -8.18 -12.61
N SER A 154 -5.08 -8.09 -13.91
CA SER A 154 -3.86 -8.60 -14.54
C SER A 154 -2.72 -7.57 -14.51
N PHE A 155 -1.54 -7.93 -15.02
CA PHE A 155 -0.43 -6.99 -15.17
C PHE A 155 -0.77 -5.81 -16.08
N GLU A 156 -1.57 -6.03 -17.12
CA GLU A 156 -2.05 -5.00 -18.03
C GLU A 156 -2.91 -3.96 -17.30
N ASP A 157 -3.79 -4.40 -16.39
CA ASP A 157 -4.62 -3.51 -15.59
C ASP A 157 -3.76 -2.63 -14.67
N PHE A 158 -2.80 -3.23 -13.96
CA PHE A 158 -1.85 -2.48 -13.12
C PHE A 158 -1.02 -1.49 -13.94
N GLN A 159 -0.55 -1.90 -15.12
CA GLN A 159 0.18 -1.01 -16.02
C GLN A 159 -0.71 0.16 -16.46
N GLN A 160 -1.97 -0.09 -16.81
CA GLN A 160 -2.91 0.94 -17.24
C GLN A 160 -3.20 1.94 -16.12
N ASP A 161 -3.35 1.48 -14.88
CA ASP A 161 -3.51 2.34 -13.71
C ASP A 161 -2.27 3.21 -13.45
N LEU A 162 -1.07 2.63 -13.56
CA LEU A 162 0.19 3.37 -13.44
C LEU A 162 0.35 4.40 -14.55
N LEU A 163 -0.06 4.09 -15.79
CA LEU A 163 -0.09 5.05 -16.90
C LEU A 163 -1.05 6.21 -16.62
N ASN A 164 -2.25 5.91 -16.15
CA ASN A 164 -3.27 6.91 -15.82
C ASN A 164 -2.81 7.80 -14.66
N LEU A 165 -2.13 7.24 -13.66
CA LEU A 165 -1.52 7.98 -12.57
C LEU A 165 -0.36 8.85 -13.06
N SER A 166 0.56 8.29 -13.84
CA SER A 166 1.72 9.00 -14.40
C SER A 166 1.29 10.20 -15.23
N LYS A 167 0.33 10.01 -16.16
CA LYS A 167 -0.24 11.10 -16.97
C LYS A 167 -0.77 12.24 -16.10
N ARG A 168 -1.41 11.96 -14.97
CA ARG A 168 -1.90 12.98 -14.04
C ARG A 168 -0.77 13.63 -13.26
N ALA A 169 0.18 12.86 -12.76
CA ALA A 169 1.29 13.33 -11.92
C ALA A 169 2.18 14.35 -12.64
N TRP A 170 2.35 14.23 -13.96
CA TRP A 170 3.16 15.15 -14.76
C TRP A 170 2.43 16.42 -15.23
N LEU A 171 1.12 16.55 -14.96
CA LEU A 171 0.37 17.76 -15.26
C LEU A 171 0.52 18.77 -14.12
N ALA A 172 1.46 19.71 -14.25
CA ALA A 172 1.78 20.71 -13.21
C ALA A 172 0.57 21.52 -12.70
N ARG A 173 -0.48 21.69 -13.52
CA ARG A 173 -1.69 22.43 -13.16
C ARG A 173 -2.65 21.64 -12.25
N LYS A 174 -2.49 20.32 -12.12
CA LYS A 174 -3.37 19.49 -11.27
C LYS A 174 -2.70 19.27 -9.90
N PRO A 175 -3.20 19.87 -8.81
CA PRO A 175 -2.70 19.58 -7.47
C PRO A 175 -3.12 18.18 -7.02
N ILE A 176 -2.50 17.71 -5.94
CA ILE A 176 -2.90 16.47 -5.25
C ILE A 176 -4.36 16.61 -4.80
N SER A 177 -5.20 15.63 -5.13
CA SER A 177 -6.59 15.62 -4.67
C SER A 177 -6.66 15.26 -3.17
N GLN A 178 -7.66 15.79 -2.48
CA GLN A 178 -7.91 15.46 -1.06
C GLN A 178 -8.14 13.95 -0.86
N GLY A 179 -8.68 13.27 -1.89
CA GLY A 179 -9.09 11.88 -1.82
C GLY A 179 -10.38 11.70 -1.02
N GLY A 180 -10.92 10.49 -1.03
CA GLY A 180 -12.14 10.14 -0.30
C GLY A 180 -12.07 8.76 0.37
N LEU A 181 -10.91 8.11 0.43
CA LEU A 181 -10.83 6.71 0.83
C LEU A 181 -11.27 6.44 2.29
N LEU A 182 -10.87 7.33 3.22
CA LEU A 182 -11.16 7.15 4.66
C LEU A 182 -12.41 7.88 5.12
N LYS A 183 -12.81 8.93 4.40
CA LYS A 183 -13.95 9.77 4.73
C LYS A 183 -14.60 10.24 3.44
N TYR A 184 -15.93 10.25 3.43
CA TYR A 184 -16.71 10.79 2.33
C TYR A 184 -16.27 12.23 1.97
N VAL A 185 -16.02 12.45 0.68
CA VAL A 185 -15.79 13.74 0.06
C VAL A 185 -16.65 13.79 -1.19
N HIS A 186 -17.37 14.90 -1.39
CA HIS A 186 -18.25 15.05 -2.54
C HIS A 186 -17.46 14.92 -3.86
N GLY A 187 -17.93 14.06 -4.76
CA GLY A 187 -17.25 13.77 -6.03
C GLY A 187 -15.96 12.95 -5.89
N GLY A 188 -15.68 12.40 -4.71
CA GLY A 188 -14.60 11.45 -4.45
C GLY A 188 -15.03 9.99 -4.61
N GLU A 189 -14.40 9.10 -3.85
CA GLU A 189 -14.76 7.69 -3.78
C GLU A 189 -16.21 7.51 -3.32
N TYR A 190 -16.87 6.47 -3.81
CA TYR A 190 -18.21 6.09 -3.34
C TYR A 190 -18.15 5.50 -1.93
N HIS A 191 -19.10 5.90 -1.08
CA HIS A 191 -19.30 5.35 0.26
C HIS A 191 -20.72 4.82 0.36
N ALA A 192 -20.87 3.58 0.83
CA ALA A 192 -22.19 3.00 1.13
C ALA A 192 -22.98 3.85 2.13
N TYR A 193 -22.28 4.53 3.04
CA TYR A 193 -22.86 5.51 3.97
C TYR A 193 -22.54 6.94 3.51
N ASN A 194 -23.18 7.37 2.43
CA ASN A 194 -23.10 8.75 1.96
C ASN A 194 -24.23 9.63 2.53
N PRO A 195 -24.11 10.97 2.49
CA PRO A 195 -25.12 11.88 3.06
C PRO A 195 -26.52 11.69 2.50
N ASP A 196 -26.66 11.30 1.23
CA ASP A 196 -27.96 11.12 0.58
C ASP A 196 -28.66 9.86 1.10
N VAL A 197 -27.94 8.74 1.19
CA VAL A 197 -28.41 7.48 1.80
C VAL A 197 -28.81 7.70 3.27
N VAL A 198 -27.96 8.37 4.06
CA VAL A 198 -28.23 8.61 5.48
C VAL A 198 -29.45 9.52 5.67
N ARG A 199 -29.58 10.58 4.86
CA ARG A 199 -30.71 11.52 4.94
C ARG A 199 -32.02 10.84 4.56
N THR A 200 -32.04 10.07 3.47
CA THR A 200 -33.22 9.33 3.03
C THR A 200 -33.64 8.31 4.08
N LEU A 201 -32.69 7.60 4.70
CA LEU A 201 -32.97 6.68 5.80
C LEU A 201 -33.57 7.39 7.02
N GLN A 202 -32.99 8.53 7.43
CA GLN A 202 -33.51 9.31 8.56
C GLN A 202 -34.92 9.82 8.30
N GLN A 203 -35.19 10.32 7.10
CA GLN A 203 -36.52 10.79 6.70
C GLN A 203 -37.55 9.65 6.71
N ALA A 204 -37.23 8.49 6.12
CA ALA A 204 -38.13 7.35 6.09
C ALA A 204 -38.48 6.82 7.49
N VAL A 205 -37.50 6.79 8.40
CA VAL A 205 -37.74 6.34 9.79
C VAL A 205 -38.56 7.37 10.58
N GLN A 206 -38.35 8.67 10.36
CA GLN A 206 -39.09 9.73 11.05
C GLN A 206 -40.52 9.88 10.54
N SER A 207 -40.76 9.72 9.23
CA SER A 207 -42.11 9.79 8.65
C SER A 207 -42.93 8.53 8.91
N GLY A 208 -42.28 7.38 9.17
CA GLY A 208 -42.94 6.09 9.28
C GLY A 208 -43.43 5.52 7.93
N GLU A 209 -43.12 6.18 6.82
CA GLU A 209 -43.55 5.78 5.48
C GLU A 209 -42.56 4.79 4.85
N TYR A 210 -43.03 3.57 4.61
CA TYR A 210 -42.22 2.50 4.01
C TYR A 210 -41.79 2.81 2.56
N SER A 211 -42.52 3.67 1.86
CA SER A 211 -42.18 4.17 0.51
C SER A 211 -40.85 4.94 0.49
N GLY A 212 -40.45 5.58 1.59
CA GLY A 212 -39.15 6.27 1.68
C GLY A 212 -37.95 5.30 1.66
N LEU A 213 -38.16 4.02 2.01
CA LEU A 213 -37.10 3.02 2.04
C LEU A 213 -36.75 2.48 0.65
N SER A 214 -37.64 2.56 -0.34
CA SER A 214 -37.33 2.12 -1.71
C SER A 214 -36.31 3.03 -2.39
N GLY A 215 -36.32 4.33 -2.10
CA GLY A 215 -35.32 5.28 -2.61
C GLY A 215 -33.89 5.00 -2.13
N ILE A 216 -33.73 4.28 -1.01
CA ILE A 216 -32.41 3.85 -0.49
C ILE A 216 -31.83 2.72 -1.35
N ARG A 217 -32.68 1.86 -1.92
CA ARG A 217 -32.26 0.76 -2.80
C ARG A 217 -31.80 1.24 -4.17
N GLU A 218 -32.30 2.39 -4.62
CA GLU A 218 -31.94 2.98 -5.91
C GLU A 218 -30.72 3.92 -5.84
N ALA A 219 -30.41 4.43 -4.65
CA ALA A 219 -29.22 5.28 -4.39
C ALA A 219 -27.94 4.49 -4.08
N GLY A 220 -28.06 3.16 -3.94
CA GLY A 220 -26.98 2.21 -3.65
C GLY A 220 -26.24 1.76 -4.90
#